data_AF-A0A7W9Q063-F1
#
_entry.id   AF-A0A7W9Q063-F1
#
_cell.length_a   1.000
_cell.length_b   1.000
_cell.length_c   1.000
_cell.angle_alpha   90.00
_cell.angle_beta   90.00
_cell.angle_gamma   90.00
#
_symmetry.space_group_name_H-M   'P 1'
#
loop_
_entity.id
_entity.type
_entity.pdbx_description
1 polymer ?
#
loop_
_entity_poly.entity_id
_entity_poly.type
_entity_poly.pdbx_seq_one_letter_code
_entity_poly.pdbx_strand_id
1 'polypeptide(L)'
;MARAHTSVRRRAGVLATATAAALALTGTATASAGPPGSAEPPLSGEAPGSAVTRPFWPTGPMEQAGPTVPAGLLPVPASGRSKAPKGHDVSSHQKSVNWEAARAEGARFVYIKATESTDYRNPYFSGQYTGSRAAGLLRGAYHFARPDRSSGAKQAGYFVRHGGGWRADGWTLPPALDIEYNPYSATHKCYGLGKARMVRWIRSFSDEIERETGRRPVIYTTTQWWKQCTGNSRAFSSSHALWIARHGTSRPGALPGGWRYWTFWQYGTRGTLPGDQNLFNGSVSRLRILARGR
;
A
#
# COMPACT_ATOMS: atom_id res chain seq x y z
N MET A 1 -8.79 -68.70 -30.62
CA MET A 1 -7.83 -68.67 -29.49
C MET A 1 -8.41 -67.80 -28.38
N ALA A 2 -8.14 -68.18 -27.13
CA ALA A 2 -9.02 -68.03 -25.98
C ALA A 2 -8.89 -66.71 -25.18
N ARG A 3 -10.00 -66.47 -24.44
CA ARG A 3 -10.33 -65.59 -23.30
C ARG A 3 -9.21 -65.05 -22.37
N ALA A 4 -9.45 -63.80 -21.94
CA ALA A 4 -9.50 -63.23 -20.57
C ALA A 4 -8.31 -63.38 -19.59
N HIS A 5 -7.93 -62.29 -18.92
CA HIS A 5 -8.34 -62.00 -17.52
C HIS A 5 -7.61 -60.76 -16.94
N THR A 6 -8.38 -59.98 -16.20
CA THR A 6 -7.99 -58.87 -15.31
C THR A 6 -7.12 -59.34 -14.13
N SER A 7 -6.23 -58.49 -13.62
CA SER A 7 -5.88 -58.53 -12.19
C SER A 7 -5.55 -57.15 -11.63
N VAL A 8 -6.36 -56.76 -10.65
CA VAL A 8 -6.17 -55.64 -9.72
C VAL A 8 -5.37 -56.19 -8.55
N ARG A 9 -4.24 -55.57 -8.18
CA ARG A 9 -3.55 -55.88 -6.92
C ARG A 9 -3.96 -54.88 -5.83
N ARG A 10 -4.80 -55.37 -4.91
CA ARG A 10 -4.95 -54.82 -3.56
C ARG A 10 -3.73 -55.23 -2.72
N ARG A 11 -3.22 -54.32 -1.90
CA ARG A 11 -2.51 -54.67 -0.66
C ARG A 11 -3.17 -53.94 0.50
N ALA A 12 -3.79 -54.74 1.38
CA ALA A 12 -3.90 -54.46 2.82
C ALA A 12 -2.47 -54.32 3.39
N GLY A 13 -2.17 -53.59 4.46
CA GLY A 13 -2.95 -53.04 5.55
C GLY A 13 -2.04 -53.13 6.77
N VAL A 14 -1.96 -52.11 7.63
CA VAL A 14 -1.53 -52.25 9.04
C VAL A 14 -2.19 -51.12 9.84
N LEU A 15 -3.04 -51.52 10.78
CA LEU A 15 -3.51 -50.73 11.93
C LEU A 15 -2.32 -50.51 12.88
N ALA A 16 -2.14 -49.29 13.39
CA ALA A 16 -1.44 -49.06 14.65
C ALA A 16 -2.30 -48.15 15.54
N THR A 17 -2.52 -48.66 16.74
CA THR A 17 -3.42 -48.17 17.79
C THR A 17 -2.81 -47.06 18.64
N ALA A 18 -3.72 -46.27 19.20
CA ALA A 18 -3.65 -45.22 20.21
C ALA A 18 -2.50 -45.22 21.26
N THR A 19 -2.11 -44.02 21.67
CA THR A 19 -1.99 -43.67 23.10
C THR A 19 -2.23 -42.17 23.29
N ALA A 20 -3.19 -41.86 24.16
CA ALA A 20 -3.49 -40.52 24.65
C ALA A 20 -2.55 -40.19 25.83
N ALA A 21 -2.09 -38.94 25.90
CA ALA A 21 -1.54 -38.36 27.12
C ALA A 21 -2.20 -36.99 27.33
N ALA A 22 -3.18 -36.97 28.23
CA ALA A 22 -3.75 -35.76 28.79
C ALA A 22 -2.84 -35.27 29.92
N LEU A 23 -2.33 -34.04 29.83
CA LEU A 23 -1.81 -33.32 30.99
C LEU A 23 -2.84 -32.25 31.38
N ALA A 24 -3.55 -32.53 32.47
CA ALA A 24 -4.27 -31.53 33.23
C ALA A 24 -3.24 -30.74 34.06
N LEU A 25 -3.25 -29.41 33.92
CA LEU A 25 -2.65 -28.50 34.90
C LEU A 25 -3.77 -27.60 35.41
N THR A 26 -4.28 -27.98 36.57
CA THR A 26 -5.04 -27.14 37.48
C THR A 26 -4.09 -26.10 38.09
N GLY A 27 -4.40 -24.83 37.90
CA GLY A 27 -3.66 -23.71 38.48
C GLY A 27 -4.63 -22.59 38.81
N THR A 28 -4.87 -22.43 40.10
CA THR A 28 -5.88 -21.60 40.77
C THR A 28 -5.78 -20.11 40.48
N ALA A 29 -6.96 -19.49 40.35
CA ALA A 29 -7.16 -18.05 40.35
C ALA A 29 -6.76 -17.42 41.68
N THR A 30 -6.11 -16.25 41.61
CA THR A 30 -6.18 -15.24 42.67
C THR A 30 -6.63 -13.93 42.04
N ALA A 31 -7.89 -13.58 42.29
CA ALA A 31 -8.42 -12.25 42.11
C ALA A 31 -7.92 -11.37 43.26
N SER A 32 -7.45 -10.16 42.95
CA SER A 32 -7.42 -9.07 43.93
C SER A 32 -8.28 -7.94 43.38
N ALA A 33 -9.26 -7.56 44.18
CA ALA A 33 -10.21 -6.51 43.90
C ALA A 33 -10.07 -5.40 44.95
N GLY A 34 -10.02 -4.15 44.46
CA GLY A 34 -10.60 -2.97 45.11
C GLY A 34 -9.62 -1.91 45.66
N PRO A 35 -10.11 -0.68 45.97
CA PRO A 35 -11.45 -0.12 45.68
C PRO A 35 -11.35 1.38 45.21
N PRO A 36 -12.36 2.28 45.35
CA PRO A 36 -12.82 3.17 44.28
C PRO A 36 -12.65 4.70 44.57
N GLY A 37 -13.08 5.55 43.63
CA GLY A 37 -13.26 7.01 43.81
C GLY A 37 -12.16 7.83 43.14
N SER A 38 -12.45 8.83 42.30
CA SER A 38 -13.19 10.04 42.69
C SER A 38 -13.74 10.76 41.46
N ALA A 39 -14.90 11.39 41.65
CA ALA A 39 -15.65 12.17 40.70
C ALA A 39 -14.96 13.50 40.28
N GLU A 40 -15.32 13.99 39.09
CA GLU A 40 -15.12 15.37 38.64
C GLU A 40 -15.87 16.39 39.52
N PRO A 41 -15.46 17.66 39.46
CA PRO A 41 -16.45 18.73 39.29
C PRO A 41 -16.10 19.70 38.14
N PRO A 42 -17.09 20.50 37.68
CA PRO A 42 -17.09 21.18 36.39
C PRO A 42 -16.56 22.60 36.51
N LEU A 43 -16.04 23.17 35.40
CA LEU A 43 -16.00 24.62 35.22
C LEU A 43 -16.35 25.00 33.78
N SER A 44 -17.55 25.57 33.69
CA SER A 44 -18.02 26.58 32.75
C SER A 44 -16.98 27.66 32.42
N GLY A 45 -16.97 28.12 31.16
CA GLY A 45 -16.31 29.35 30.76
C GLY A 45 -16.48 29.60 29.26
N GLU A 46 -17.21 30.66 28.93
CA GLU A 46 -17.61 31.14 27.61
C GLU A 46 -16.49 31.35 26.58
N ALA A 47 -16.91 31.29 25.31
CA ALA A 47 -16.19 31.85 24.16
C ALA A 47 -16.10 33.39 24.24
N PRO A 48 -15.15 33.99 23.53
CA PRO A 48 -15.48 34.62 22.24
C PRO A 48 -14.42 34.26 21.19
N GLY A 49 -14.70 34.11 19.90
CA GLY A 49 -15.36 35.07 19.04
C GLY A 49 -14.40 35.37 17.88
N SER A 50 -14.76 34.87 16.70
CA SER A 50 -14.48 35.41 15.36
C SER A 50 -13.08 35.92 14.98
N ALA A 51 -12.48 35.32 13.95
CA ALA A 51 -12.19 36.05 12.70
C ALA A 51 -11.74 35.08 11.59
N VAL A 52 -12.63 34.88 10.63
CA VAL A 52 -12.35 34.31 9.32
C VAL A 52 -11.62 35.36 8.49
N THR A 53 -10.31 35.22 8.29
CA THR A 53 -9.58 36.04 7.31
C THR A 53 -9.64 35.36 5.93
N ARG A 54 -10.52 35.88 5.07
CA ARG A 54 -10.53 35.62 3.62
C ARG A 54 -9.41 36.47 2.98
N PRO A 55 -8.62 35.97 2.02
CA PRO A 55 -7.75 36.82 1.24
C PRO A 55 -8.58 37.70 0.30
N PHE A 56 -8.37 39.01 0.46
CA PHE A 56 -8.90 40.12 -0.31
C PHE A 56 -8.29 40.14 -1.72
N TRP A 57 -9.14 40.21 -2.74
CA TRP A 57 -8.75 40.49 -4.13
C TRP A 57 -8.91 41.99 -4.37
N PRO A 58 -7.85 42.71 -4.78
CA PRO A 58 -8.03 44.08 -5.25
C PRO A 58 -8.56 44.07 -6.69
N THR A 59 -9.75 44.63 -6.87
CA THR A 59 -10.28 45.11 -8.15
C THR A 59 -9.77 46.53 -8.39
N GLY A 60 -8.94 46.71 -9.42
CA GLY A 60 -8.54 48.01 -9.94
C GLY A 60 -8.32 47.93 -11.46
N PRO A 61 -8.56 49.01 -12.23
CA PRO A 61 -8.73 48.95 -13.68
C PRO A 61 -7.42 48.79 -14.46
N MET A 62 -7.53 48.11 -15.61
CA MET A 62 -6.52 47.96 -16.65
C MET A 62 -6.02 49.31 -17.18
N GLU A 63 -4.71 49.54 -17.10
CA GLU A 63 -4.01 50.50 -17.94
C GLU A 63 -3.20 49.73 -18.99
N GLN A 64 -3.53 49.96 -20.26
CA GLN A 64 -2.87 49.35 -21.41
C GLN A 64 -1.52 50.05 -21.65
N ALA A 65 -0.43 49.30 -21.51
CA ALA A 65 0.86 49.68 -22.09
C ALA A 65 1.27 48.61 -23.10
N GLY A 66 1.44 49.02 -24.35
CA GLY A 66 1.80 48.17 -25.50
C GLY A 66 3.20 47.54 -25.37
N PRO A 67 3.50 46.50 -26.17
CA PRO A 67 4.70 45.71 -25.99
C PRO A 67 5.92 46.38 -26.65
N THR A 68 6.87 46.83 -25.85
CA THR A 68 8.27 46.96 -26.27
C THR A 68 8.95 45.60 -26.08
N VAL A 69 9.24 44.91 -27.19
CA VAL A 69 10.01 43.66 -27.19
C VAL A 69 11.52 43.96 -27.15
N PRO A 70 12.27 43.55 -26.12
CA PRO A 70 13.72 43.49 -26.21
C PRO A 70 14.10 42.26 -27.05
N ALA A 71 14.89 42.49 -28.10
CA ALA A 71 15.56 41.44 -28.83
C ALA A 71 16.57 40.72 -27.92
N GLY A 72 16.50 39.39 -27.85
CA GLY A 72 17.53 38.57 -27.20
C GLY A 72 17.05 37.66 -26.07
N LEU A 73 16.02 36.85 -26.30
CA LEU A 73 15.83 35.60 -25.57
C LEU A 73 15.82 34.47 -26.58
N LEU A 74 16.97 33.81 -26.71
CA LEU A 74 17.05 32.51 -27.38
C LEU A 74 16.01 31.58 -26.74
N PRO A 75 15.28 30.76 -27.52
CA PRO A 75 14.40 29.76 -26.95
C PRO A 75 15.24 28.86 -26.04
N VAL A 76 14.98 28.89 -24.73
CA VAL A 76 15.44 27.83 -23.84
C VAL A 76 14.90 26.54 -24.45
N PRO A 77 15.76 25.59 -24.86
CA PRO A 77 15.26 24.35 -25.42
C PRO A 77 14.35 23.74 -24.37
N ALA A 78 13.11 23.41 -24.77
CA ALA A 78 12.17 22.70 -23.93
C ALA A 78 12.90 21.50 -23.34
N SER A 79 13.25 21.58 -22.05
CA SER A 79 14.01 20.54 -21.37
C SER A 79 13.31 19.22 -21.65
N GLY A 80 13.98 18.31 -22.35
CA GLY A 80 13.40 17.03 -22.74
C GLY A 80 12.70 16.42 -21.54
N ARG A 81 11.43 16.02 -21.69
CA ARG A 81 10.66 15.38 -20.62
C ARG A 81 11.52 14.26 -20.03
N SER A 82 12.05 14.48 -18.83
CA SER A 82 12.83 13.46 -18.13
C SER A 82 11.98 12.19 -18.08
N LYS A 83 12.53 11.05 -18.51
CA LYS A 83 11.83 9.76 -18.45
C LYS A 83 11.28 9.56 -17.03
N ALA A 84 10.04 9.06 -16.94
CA ALA A 84 9.38 8.79 -15.66
C ALA A 84 10.33 7.97 -14.74
N PRO A 85 10.49 8.33 -13.46
CA PRO A 85 11.34 7.60 -12.54
C PRO A 85 10.96 6.13 -12.52
N LYS A 86 11.94 5.27 -12.78
CA LYS A 86 11.78 3.82 -12.63
C LYS A 86 11.85 3.45 -11.16
N GLY A 87 11.04 2.48 -10.78
CA GLY A 87 11.15 1.79 -9.51
C GLY A 87 10.74 0.34 -9.67
N HIS A 88 10.72 -0.36 -8.56
CA HIS A 88 10.29 -1.74 -8.52
C HIS A 88 9.61 -2.07 -7.20
N ASP A 89 9.09 -3.27 -7.06
CA ASP A 89 8.64 -3.77 -5.77
C ASP A 89 9.06 -5.22 -5.55
N VAL A 90 9.34 -5.55 -4.28
CA VAL A 90 9.91 -6.84 -3.88
C VAL A 90 9.25 -7.37 -2.62
N SER A 91 9.39 -8.68 -2.44
CA SER A 91 8.92 -9.41 -1.27
C SER A 91 9.92 -10.50 -0.88
N SER A 92 9.50 -11.48 -0.07
CA SER A 92 10.28 -12.69 0.20
C SER A 92 10.58 -13.53 -1.04
N HIS A 93 9.89 -13.29 -2.17
CA HIS A 93 10.22 -13.92 -3.46
C HIS A 93 11.59 -13.47 -3.99
N GLN A 94 12.02 -12.24 -3.68
CA GLN A 94 13.34 -11.70 -4.05
C GLN A 94 14.23 -11.63 -2.80
N LYS A 95 14.63 -12.80 -2.29
CA LYS A 95 15.37 -12.97 -1.02
C LYS A 95 16.53 -11.97 -0.87
N SER A 96 17.57 -12.13 -1.68
CA SER A 96 18.71 -11.21 -1.76
C SER A 96 18.59 -10.32 -2.99
N VAL A 97 18.79 -9.02 -2.81
CA VAL A 97 18.68 -8.03 -3.87
C VAL A 97 19.99 -7.26 -3.97
N ASN A 98 20.57 -7.20 -5.17
CA ASN A 98 21.71 -6.33 -5.45
C ASN A 98 21.21 -4.89 -5.69
N TRP A 99 21.17 -4.09 -4.63
CA TRP A 99 20.64 -2.73 -4.64
C TRP A 99 21.50 -1.74 -5.44
N GLU A 100 22.82 -1.91 -5.41
CA GLU A 100 23.78 -1.15 -6.23
C GLU A 100 23.49 -1.35 -7.72
N ALA A 101 23.33 -2.61 -8.14
CA ALA A 101 22.97 -2.94 -9.52
C ALA A 101 21.59 -2.37 -9.91
N ALA A 102 20.57 -2.50 -9.04
CA ALA A 102 19.26 -1.91 -9.30
C ALA A 102 19.33 -0.38 -9.46
N ARG A 103 20.17 0.30 -8.66
CA ARG A 103 20.40 1.74 -8.77
C ARG A 103 21.12 2.10 -10.08
N ALA A 104 22.13 1.34 -10.48
CA ALA A 104 22.84 1.50 -11.75
C ALA A 104 21.90 1.33 -12.96
N GLU A 105 20.97 0.38 -12.89
CA GLU A 105 19.88 0.15 -13.87
C GLU A 105 18.82 1.26 -13.90
N GLY A 106 18.97 2.28 -13.04
CA GLY A 106 18.13 3.47 -13.06
C GLY A 106 16.98 3.46 -12.05
N ALA A 107 16.92 2.51 -11.12
CA ALA A 107 15.93 2.57 -10.04
C ALA A 107 16.08 3.86 -9.23
N ARG A 108 14.94 4.45 -8.87
CA ARG A 108 14.82 5.64 -8.02
C ARG A 108 13.97 5.38 -6.79
N PHE A 109 13.08 4.39 -6.84
CA PHE A 109 12.33 3.94 -5.69
C PHE A 109 12.10 2.44 -5.65
N VAL A 110 11.71 1.94 -4.48
CA VAL A 110 11.21 0.58 -4.27
C VAL A 110 10.05 0.55 -3.26
N TYR A 111 9.08 -0.33 -3.45
CA TYR A 111 8.15 -0.75 -2.39
C TYR A 111 8.48 -2.17 -1.94
N ILE A 112 8.43 -2.43 -0.63
CA ILE A 112 8.89 -3.70 -0.06
C ILE A 112 7.79 -4.30 0.79
N LYS A 113 7.43 -5.57 0.57
CA LYS A 113 6.42 -6.27 1.37
C LYS A 113 6.88 -6.30 2.82
N ALA A 114 6.11 -5.73 3.73
CA ALA A 114 6.41 -5.82 5.17
C ALA A 114 5.58 -6.94 5.82
N THR A 115 4.28 -6.95 5.52
CA THR A 115 3.31 -7.80 6.21
C THR A 115 2.25 -8.32 5.26
N GLU A 116 1.59 -9.37 5.71
CA GLU A 116 0.33 -9.85 5.15
C GLU A 116 -0.56 -10.26 6.31
N SER A 117 -1.85 -9.91 6.26
CA SER A 117 -2.79 -10.22 7.35
C SER A 117 -2.26 -9.72 8.71
N THR A 118 -2.50 -10.45 9.79
CA THR A 118 -2.05 -10.09 11.15
C THR A 118 -1.01 -11.06 11.72
N ASP A 119 -0.45 -11.92 10.89
CA ASP A 119 0.39 -13.05 11.32
C ASP A 119 1.64 -13.26 10.44
N TYR A 120 1.67 -12.80 9.19
CA TYR A 120 2.86 -12.90 8.36
C TYR A 120 3.71 -11.63 8.38
N ARG A 121 5.02 -11.82 8.51
CA ARG A 121 6.06 -10.79 8.31
C ARG A 121 7.01 -11.29 7.23
N ASN A 122 7.36 -10.43 6.29
CA ASN A 122 8.41 -10.77 5.32
C ASN A 122 9.76 -10.88 6.07
N PRO A 123 10.38 -12.08 6.11
CA PRO A 123 11.62 -12.28 6.86
C PRO A 123 12.81 -11.51 6.27
N TYR A 124 12.71 -11.07 5.01
CA TYR A 124 13.75 -10.29 4.33
C TYR A 124 13.52 -8.77 4.42
N PHE A 125 12.41 -8.31 5.00
CA PHE A 125 12.02 -6.90 4.99
C PHE A 125 13.12 -5.99 5.52
N SER A 126 13.70 -6.30 6.68
CA SER A 126 14.73 -5.43 7.29
C SER A 126 15.95 -5.23 6.39
N GLY A 127 16.49 -6.32 5.81
CA GLY A 127 17.61 -6.26 4.88
C GLY A 127 17.27 -5.57 3.56
N GLN A 128 16.07 -5.82 3.02
CA GLN A 128 15.60 -5.16 1.80
C GLN A 128 15.40 -3.65 2.01
N TYR A 129 14.81 -3.28 3.15
CA TYR A 129 14.47 -1.89 3.47
C TYR A 129 15.71 -1.07 3.83
N THR A 130 16.64 -1.62 4.60
CA THR A 130 17.91 -0.92 4.90
C THR A 130 18.86 -0.90 3.70
N GLY A 131 18.97 -1.99 2.94
CA GLY A 131 19.83 -2.09 1.77
C GLY A 131 19.43 -1.15 0.62
N SER A 132 18.13 -1.10 0.28
CA SER A 132 17.61 -0.11 -0.70
C SER A 132 17.88 1.33 -0.26
N ARG A 133 17.75 1.55 1.06
CA ARG A 133 18.28 2.68 1.85
C ARG A 133 19.68 3.12 1.42
N ALA A 134 20.63 2.24 1.72
CA ALA A 134 22.06 2.49 1.53
C ALA A 134 22.41 2.78 0.07
N ALA A 135 21.76 2.10 -0.89
CA ALA A 135 21.91 2.36 -2.33
C ALA A 135 21.22 3.67 -2.82
N GLY A 136 20.67 4.45 -1.88
CA GLY A 136 20.10 5.77 -2.14
C GLY A 136 18.73 5.76 -2.82
N LEU A 137 17.98 4.66 -2.75
CA LEU A 137 16.60 4.60 -3.27
C LEU A 137 15.63 5.25 -2.29
N LEU A 138 14.58 5.89 -2.81
CA LEU A 138 13.38 6.13 -2.00
C LEU A 138 12.71 4.79 -1.73
N ARG A 139 12.20 4.56 -0.53
CA ARG A 139 11.63 3.26 -0.17
C ARG A 139 10.30 3.40 0.56
N GLY A 140 9.34 2.59 0.17
CA GLY A 140 8.07 2.41 0.87
C GLY A 140 7.91 0.96 1.32
N ALA A 141 6.98 0.75 2.22
CA ALA A 141 6.54 -0.59 2.62
C ALA A 141 5.13 -0.83 2.11
N TYR A 142 4.77 -2.09 1.83
CA TYR A 142 3.41 -2.46 1.51
C TYR A 142 2.90 -3.62 2.36
N HIS A 143 1.58 -3.65 2.52
CA HIS A 143 0.82 -4.67 3.24
C HIS A 143 -0.10 -5.42 2.28
N PHE A 144 0.04 -6.74 2.20
CA PHE A 144 -0.91 -7.57 1.45
C PHE A 144 -2.16 -7.84 2.27
N ALA A 145 -3.29 -7.36 1.80
CA ALA A 145 -4.55 -7.40 2.53
C ALA A 145 -5.17 -8.81 2.56
N ARG A 146 -5.75 -9.14 3.71
CA ARG A 146 -6.61 -10.31 3.90
C ARG A 146 -7.94 -9.91 4.55
N PRO A 147 -8.86 -9.26 3.82
CA PRO A 147 -10.11 -8.74 4.38
C PRO A 147 -11.04 -9.76 5.03
N ASP A 148 -10.87 -11.05 4.71
CA ASP A 148 -11.55 -12.20 5.30
C ASP A 148 -11.08 -12.54 6.73
N ARG A 149 -9.90 -12.05 7.14
CA ARG A 149 -9.23 -12.52 8.37
C ARG A 149 -9.40 -11.59 9.57
N SER A 150 -9.53 -10.29 9.35
CA SER A 150 -9.67 -9.29 10.41
C SER A 150 -10.14 -7.95 9.84
N SER A 151 -10.41 -6.96 10.70
CA SER A 151 -10.78 -5.61 10.25
C SER A 151 -9.59 -4.88 9.60
N GLY A 152 -9.89 -3.88 8.77
CA GLY A 152 -8.88 -3.03 8.15
C GLY A 152 -7.96 -2.38 9.18
N ALA A 153 -8.53 -1.84 10.26
CA ALA A 153 -7.75 -1.24 11.36
C ALA A 153 -6.80 -2.24 12.03
N LYS A 154 -7.22 -3.50 12.26
CA LYS A 154 -6.32 -4.52 12.85
C LYS A 154 -5.11 -4.80 11.96
N GLN A 155 -5.32 -4.91 10.65
CA GLN A 155 -4.24 -5.11 9.68
C GLN A 155 -3.37 -3.87 9.51
N ALA A 156 -3.94 -2.67 9.52
CA ALA A 156 -3.20 -1.41 9.47
C ALA A 156 -2.28 -1.24 10.69
N GLY A 157 -2.80 -1.45 11.91
CA GLY A 157 -1.98 -1.39 13.12
C GLY A 157 -0.87 -2.44 13.14
N TYR A 158 -1.15 -3.65 12.67
CA TYR A 158 -0.12 -4.69 12.49
C TYR A 158 0.95 -4.26 11.48
N PHE A 159 0.54 -3.73 10.33
CA PHE A 159 1.44 -3.25 9.30
C PHE A 159 2.37 -2.15 9.82
N VAL A 160 1.84 -1.12 10.49
CA VAL A 160 2.64 -0.01 11.04
C VAL A 160 3.69 -0.51 12.02
N ARG A 161 3.30 -1.39 12.97
CA ARG A 161 4.23 -1.97 13.96
C ARG A 161 5.33 -2.84 13.34
N HIS A 162 5.16 -3.33 12.12
CA HIS A 162 6.06 -4.29 11.50
C HIS A 162 6.65 -3.81 10.16
N GLY A 163 6.74 -2.49 9.95
CA GLY A 163 7.49 -1.90 8.85
C GLY A 163 6.74 -0.87 8.02
N GLY A 164 5.43 -0.73 8.24
CA GLY A 164 4.56 0.24 7.57
C GLY A 164 4.57 1.65 8.14
N GLY A 165 5.48 1.96 9.07
CA GLY A 165 5.65 3.32 9.58
C GLY A 165 6.13 4.29 8.50
N TRP A 166 5.83 5.57 8.67
CA TRP A 166 6.28 6.64 7.78
C TRP A 166 6.95 7.77 8.57
N ARG A 167 7.92 8.44 7.94
CA ARG A 167 8.56 9.65 8.45
C ARG A 167 8.78 10.62 7.30
N ALA A 168 8.67 11.92 7.56
CA ALA A 168 8.91 13.00 6.60
C ALA A 168 10.41 13.23 6.30
N ASP A 169 11.21 12.18 6.23
CA ASP A 169 12.67 12.23 6.03
C ASP A 169 13.07 12.49 4.56
N GLY A 170 12.10 12.52 3.64
CA GLY A 170 12.31 12.69 2.20
C GLY A 170 12.82 11.44 1.48
N TRP A 171 12.82 10.30 2.17
CA TRP A 171 13.27 9.00 1.67
C TRP A 171 12.23 7.90 1.85
N THR A 172 11.36 8.05 2.83
CA THR A 172 10.30 7.10 3.17
C THR A 172 9.03 7.46 2.40
N LEU A 173 8.64 6.60 1.46
CA LEU A 173 7.38 6.74 0.72
C LEU A 173 6.18 6.41 1.63
N PRO A 174 4.98 6.94 1.34
CA PRO A 174 3.79 6.64 2.12
C PRO A 174 3.53 5.11 2.20
N PRO A 175 2.92 4.61 3.27
CA PRO A 175 2.60 3.18 3.37
C PRO A 175 1.66 2.77 2.22
N ALA A 176 1.80 1.56 1.69
CA ALA A 176 0.91 1.07 0.63
C ALA A 176 0.02 -0.08 1.11
N LEU A 177 -1.26 -0.02 0.73
CA LEU A 177 -2.21 -1.12 0.82
C LEU A 177 -2.24 -1.87 -0.51
N ASP A 178 -1.79 -3.12 -0.50
CA ASP A 178 -1.97 -4.05 -1.60
C ASP A 178 -3.30 -4.79 -1.39
N ILE A 179 -4.29 -4.45 -2.21
CA ILE A 179 -5.65 -4.99 -2.15
C ILE A 179 -6.09 -5.48 -3.55
N GLU A 180 -6.00 -6.79 -3.73
CA GLU A 180 -6.15 -7.45 -5.03
C GLU A 180 -6.79 -8.83 -4.90
N TYR A 181 -6.71 -9.66 -5.94
CA TYR A 181 -7.39 -10.95 -5.98
C TYR A 181 -6.93 -11.83 -4.82
N ASN A 182 -7.88 -12.51 -4.18
CA ASN A 182 -7.56 -13.48 -3.15
C ASN A 182 -6.80 -14.68 -3.75
N PRO A 183 -5.51 -14.89 -3.42
CA PRO A 183 -4.75 -16.01 -3.97
C PRO A 183 -5.06 -17.33 -3.25
N TYR A 184 -5.79 -17.28 -2.13
CA TYR A 184 -6.14 -18.43 -1.28
C TYR A 184 -7.49 -19.07 -1.64
N SER A 185 -8.19 -18.54 -2.64
CA SER A 185 -9.48 -19.08 -3.07
C SER A 185 -9.76 -18.80 -4.55
N ALA A 186 -9.96 -19.86 -5.33
CA ALA A 186 -10.37 -19.74 -6.73
C ALA A 186 -11.79 -19.17 -6.89
N THR A 187 -12.67 -19.40 -5.91
CA THR A 187 -14.09 -19.00 -5.96
C THR A 187 -14.34 -17.65 -5.27
N HIS A 188 -13.63 -17.37 -4.18
CA HIS A 188 -13.80 -16.14 -3.40
C HIS A 188 -12.74 -15.09 -3.74
N LYS A 189 -12.74 -14.66 -5.01
CA LYS A 189 -11.84 -13.62 -5.56
C LYS A 189 -11.86 -12.30 -4.78
N CYS A 190 -12.99 -11.97 -4.16
CA CYS A 190 -13.19 -10.79 -3.31
C CYS A 190 -13.21 -11.15 -1.81
N TYR A 191 -12.49 -12.20 -1.42
CA TYR A 191 -12.37 -12.66 -0.01
C TYR A 191 -13.70 -13.05 0.65
N GLY A 192 -14.74 -13.35 -0.15
CA GLY A 192 -16.08 -13.65 0.36
C GLY A 192 -16.87 -12.43 0.85
N LEU A 193 -16.33 -11.22 0.65
CA LEU A 193 -16.99 -9.97 1.05
C LEU A 193 -17.85 -9.40 -0.08
N GLY A 194 -19.01 -8.87 0.30
CA GLY A 194 -19.79 -8.00 -0.57
C GLY A 194 -19.14 -6.62 -0.72
N LYS A 195 -19.45 -5.93 -1.83
CA LYS A 195 -18.84 -4.65 -2.24
C LYS A 195 -18.83 -3.58 -1.14
N ALA A 196 -19.95 -3.37 -0.47
CA ALA A 196 -20.05 -2.38 0.60
C ALA A 196 -19.19 -2.74 1.83
N ARG A 197 -19.06 -4.03 2.16
CA ARG A 197 -18.16 -4.49 3.24
C ARG A 197 -16.70 -4.29 2.86
N MET A 198 -16.34 -4.57 1.61
CA MET A 198 -14.99 -4.33 1.09
C MET A 198 -14.61 -2.84 1.18
N VAL A 199 -15.50 -1.95 0.74
CA VAL A 199 -15.27 -0.49 0.83
C VAL A 199 -15.11 -0.03 2.28
N ARG A 200 -15.94 -0.52 3.22
CA ARG A 200 -15.76 -0.21 4.64
C ARG A 200 -14.45 -0.75 5.21
N TRP A 201 -14.02 -1.93 4.77
CA TRP A 201 -12.76 -2.51 5.18
C TRP A 201 -11.57 -1.65 4.73
N ILE A 202 -11.54 -1.25 3.46
CA ILE A 202 -10.48 -0.39 2.90
C ILE A 202 -10.45 0.95 3.65
N ARG A 203 -11.62 1.56 3.91
CA ARG A 203 -11.70 2.80 4.71
C ARG A 203 -11.14 2.61 6.11
N SER A 204 -11.52 1.54 6.81
CA SER A 204 -11.01 1.24 8.15
C SER A 204 -9.48 1.05 8.18
N PHE A 205 -8.90 0.42 7.16
CA PHE A 205 -7.45 0.33 7.02
C PHE A 205 -6.84 1.72 6.80
N SER A 206 -7.37 2.48 5.85
CA SER A 206 -6.86 3.80 5.49
C SER A 206 -6.94 4.84 6.61
N ASP A 207 -8.01 4.82 7.41
CA ASP A 207 -8.18 5.73 8.54
C ASP A 207 -7.16 5.42 9.65
N GLU A 208 -6.90 4.13 9.90
CA GLU A 208 -5.93 3.72 10.91
C GLU A 208 -4.48 4.03 10.47
N ILE A 209 -4.14 3.84 9.19
CA ILE A 209 -2.82 4.27 8.67
C ILE A 209 -2.65 5.78 8.81
N GLU A 210 -3.68 6.57 8.49
CA GLU A 210 -3.60 8.03 8.66
C GLU A 210 -3.45 8.41 10.13
N ARG A 211 -4.20 7.76 11.03
CA ARG A 211 -4.09 7.99 12.47
C ARG A 211 -2.68 7.73 13.01
N GLU A 212 -2.06 6.62 12.59
CA GLU A 212 -0.75 6.18 13.08
C GLU A 212 0.44 6.87 12.39
N THR A 213 0.27 7.35 11.16
CA THR A 213 1.39 7.83 10.33
C THR A 213 1.24 9.26 9.82
N GLY A 214 0.07 9.86 9.96
CA GLY A 214 -0.27 11.15 9.35
C GLY A 214 -0.42 11.12 7.83
N ARG A 215 -0.42 9.93 7.20
CA ARG A 215 -0.51 9.76 5.75
C ARG A 215 -1.64 8.82 5.37
N ARG A 216 -2.38 9.16 4.31
CA ARG A 216 -3.23 8.18 3.61
C ARG A 216 -2.36 7.18 2.85
N PRO A 217 -2.71 5.88 2.87
CA PRO A 217 -1.92 4.89 2.15
C PRO A 217 -2.06 5.05 0.65
N VAL A 218 -1.03 4.65 -0.09
CA VAL A 218 -1.16 4.36 -1.53
C VAL A 218 -2.00 3.10 -1.68
N ILE A 219 -2.96 3.10 -2.60
CA ILE A 219 -3.75 1.89 -2.89
C ILE A 219 -3.17 1.22 -4.13
N TYR A 220 -2.60 0.04 -3.95
CA TYR A 220 -2.25 -0.88 -5.02
C TYR A 220 -3.42 -1.79 -5.37
N THR A 221 -3.77 -1.90 -6.65
CA THR A 221 -4.83 -2.78 -7.14
C THR A 221 -4.79 -2.94 -8.66
N THR A 222 -5.71 -3.75 -9.22
CA THR A 222 -6.03 -3.76 -10.66
C THR A 222 -7.39 -3.11 -10.93
N THR A 223 -7.57 -2.52 -12.13
CA THR A 223 -8.86 -1.92 -12.52
C THR A 223 -10.00 -2.93 -12.43
N GLN A 224 -9.76 -4.18 -12.84
CA GLN A 224 -10.78 -5.22 -12.84
C GLN A 224 -11.17 -5.63 -11.42
N TRP A 225 -10.19 -5.89 -10.55
CA TRP A 225 -10.46 -6.22 -9.16
C TRP A 225 -11.25 -5.11 -8.47
N TRP A 226 -10.84 -3.85 -8.65
CA TRP A 226 -11.52 -2.72 -8.03
C TRP A 226 -12.99 -2.62 -8.47
N LYS A 227 -13.26 -2.74 -9.78
CA LYS A 227 -14.64 -2.73 -10.31
C LYS A 227 -15.46 -3.87 -9.71
N GLN A 228 -14.91 -5.07 -9.70
CA GLN A 228 -15.59 -6.28 -9.25
C GLN A 228 -15.87 -6.24 -7.74
N CYS A 229 -14.84 -6.01 -6.93
CA CYS A 229 -14.88 -6.22 -5.49
C CYS A 229 -15.31 -4.98 -4.70
N THR A 230 -15.28 -3.78 -5.29
CA THR A 230 -15.75 -2.55 -4.63
C THR A 230 -17.00 -1.93 -5.27
N GLY A 231 -17.45 -2.46 -6.41
CA GLY A 231 -18.49 -1.80 -7.22
C GLY A 231 -17.98 -0.55 -7.93
N ASN A 232 -16.68 -0.51 -8.26
CA ASN A 232 -16.02 0.66 -8.82
C ASN A 232 -16.13 1.91 -7.93
N SER A 233 -16.04 1.72 -6.61
CA SER A 233 -16.25 2.79 -5.62
C SER A 233 -15.37 4.00 -5.89
N ARG A 234 -15.96 5.20 -5.77
CA ARG A 234 -15.29 6.50 -5.91
C ARG A 234 -14.82 7.09 -4.59
N ALA A 235 -15.00 6.38 -3.48
CA ALA A 235 -14.82 6.90 -2.13
C ALA A 235 -13.38 7.30 -1.76
N PHE A 236 -12.39 6.97 -2.59
CA PHE A 236 -10.96 7.09 -2.25
C PHE A 236 -10.17 7.95 -3.23
N SER A 237 -10.71 8.27 -4.41
CA SER A 237 -9.96 8.89 -5.50
C SER A 237 -9.55 10.33 -5.27
N SER A 238 -10.19 11.03 -4.32
CA SER A 238 -9.81 12.38 -3.90
C SER A 238 -8.72 12.41 -2.82
N SER A 239 -8.50 11.32 -2.09
CA SER A 239 -7.65 11.30 -0.88
C SER A 239 -6.50 10.28 -0.92
N HIS A 240 -6.52 9.31 -1.85
CA HIS A 240 -5.52 8.26 -1.95
C HIS A 240 -4.76 8.34 -3.26
N ALA A 241 -3.44 8.16 -3.19
CA ALA A 241 -2.63 7.90 -4.38
C ALA A 241 -2.96 6.51 -4.94
N LEU A 242 -3.05 6.39 -6.27
CA LEU A 242 -3.29 5.12 -6.94
C LEU A 242 -1.98 4.51 -7.42
N TRP A 243 -1.77 3.25 -7.08
CA TRP A 243 -0.78 2.38 -7.68
C TRP A 243 -1.51 1.33 -8.51
N ILE A 244 -1.53 1.48 -9.83
CA ILE A 244 -2.29 0.60 -10.71
C ILE A 244 -1.40 -0.50 -11.28
N ALA A 245 -1.83 -1.76 -11.21
CA ALA A 245 -1.21 -2.87 -11.91
C ALA A 245 -1.90 -3.13 -13.25
N ARG A 246 -1.09 -3.07 -14.32
CA ARG A 246 -1.49 -3.48 -15.67
C ARG A 246 -0.24 -3.82 -16.49
N HIS A 247 -0.01 -5.10 -16.65
CA HIS A 247 1.23 -5.63 -17.23
C HIS A 247 1.16 -5.80 -18.74
N GLY A 248 2.32 -5.81 -19.41
CA GLY A 248 2.43 -6.21 -20.83
C GLY A 248 1.77 -5.24 -21.81
N THR A 249 1.57 -3.99 -21.40
CA THR A 249 0.91 -2.96 -22.22
C THR A 249 1.69 -1.65 -22.19
N SER A 250 1.55 -0.84 -23.24
CA SER A 250 2.23 0.45 -23.34
C SER A 250 1.57 1.58 -22.54
N ARG A 251 0.39 1.33 -21.95
CA ARG A 251 -0.40 2.30 -21.20
C ARG A 251 -1.14 1.63 -20.03
N PRO A 252 -1.37 2.33 -18.90
CA PRO A 252 -2.06 1.79 -17.72
C PRO A 252 -3.55 1.51 -17.95
N GLY A 253 -4.13 1.95 -19.07
CA GLY A 253 -5.54 1.76 -19.40
C GLY A 253 -6.47 2.67 -18.59
N ALA A 254 -7.77 2.36 -18.59
CA ALA A 254 -8.76 3.09 -17.82
C ALA A 254 -8.57 2.87 -16.32
N LEU A 255 -8.49 3.97 -15.56
CA LEU A 255 -8.34 3.94 -14.11
C LEU A 255 -9.69 3.68 -13.43
N PRO A 256 -9.71 2.90 -12.34
CA PRO A 256 -10.95 2.62 -11.62
C PRO A 256 -11.37 3.80 -10.74
N GLY A 257 -12.53 3.72 -10.10
CA GLY A 257 -12.90 4.53 -8.92
C GLY A 257 -12.88 6.05 -9.11
N GLY A 258 -12.88 6.56 -10.33
CA GLY A 258 -12.80 8.00 -10.60
C GLY A 258 -11.42 8.62 -10.38
N TRP A 259 -10.36 7.82 -10.20
CA TRP A 259 -9.00 8.36 -10.21
C TRP A 259 -8.70 9.01 -11.56
N ARG A 260 -8.22 10.25 -11.53
CA ARG A 260 -7.87 11.02 -12.74
C ARG A 260 -6.48 10.68 -13.28
N TYR A 261 -5.61 10.19 -12.40
CA TYR A 261 -4.24 9.82 -12.71
C TYR A 261 -3.81 8.67 -11.80
N TRP A 262 -2.88 7.86 -12.28
CA TRP A 262 -2.10 6.95 -11.47
C TRP A 262 -0.93 7.73 -10.87
N THR A 263 -0.52 7.39 -9.65
CA THR A 263 0.70 7.88 -9.00
C THR A 263 1.85 6.92 -9.29
N PHE A 264 1.57 5.62 -9.19
CA PHE A 264 2.48 4.55 -9.59
C PHE A 264 1.79 3.61 -10.58
N TRP A 265 2.56 3.07 -11.52
CA TRP A 265 2.07 2.06 -12.47
C TRP A 265 3.02 0.87 -12.47
N GLN A 266 2.53 -0.28 -12.02
CA GLN A 266 3.21 -1.56 -12.17
C GLN A 266 2.91 -2.10 -13.57
N TYR A 267 3.93 -2.06 -14.44
CA TYR A 267 3.79 -2.31 -15.88
C TYR A 267 4.32 -3.69 -16.30
N GLY A 268 4.98 -4.42 -15.40
CA GLY A 268 5.52 -5.74 -15.68
C GLY A 268 5.83 -6.49 -14.39
N THR A 269 5.74 -7.81 -14.43
CA THR A 269 6.11 -8.70 -13.31
C THR A 269 7.56 -9.20 -13.38
N ARG A 270 8.30 -8.72 -14.38
CA ARG A 270 9.71 -9.02 -14.65
C ARG A 270 10.30 -7.94 -15.55
N GLY A 271 11.60 -7.76 -15.48
CA GLY A 271 12.33 -6.78 -16.28
C GLY A 271 13.78 -6.70 -15.84
N THR A 272 14.40 -5.52 -16.00
CA THR A 272 15.80 -5.31 -15.63
C THR A 272 15.98 -5.03 -14.14
N LEU A 273 14.94 -4.58 -13.44
CA LEU A 273 14.96 -4.43 -11.98
C LEU A 273 14.50 -5.72 -11.28
N PRO A 274 14.89 -5.95 -10.02
CA PRO A 274 14.36 -7.06 -9.22
C PRO A 274 12.84 -6.98 -9.08
N GLY A 275 12.16 -8.13 -9.11
CA GLY A 275 10.71 -8.19 -8.90
C GLY A 275 9.90 -7.44 -9.95
N ASP A 276 8.84 -6.77 -9.50
CA ASP A 276 7.87 -6.16 -10.38
C ASP A 276 8.30 -4.73 -10.78
N GLN A 277 8.04 -4.35 -12.02
CA GLN A 277 8.56 -3.14 -12.63
C GLN A 277 7.56 -1.99 -12.52
N ASN A 278 8.01 -0.85 -12.02
CA ASN A 278 7.17 0.29 -11.71
C ASN A 278 7.65 1.60 -12.34
N LEU A 279 6.69 2.48 -12.63
CA LEU A 279 6.93 3.87 -12.97
C LEU A 279 6.24 4.79 -11.97
N PHE A 280 6.83 5.95 -11.72
CA PHE A 280 6.20 7.06 -11.01
C PHE A 280 5.70 8.13 -11.98
N ASN A 281 4.48 8.64 -11.77
CA ASN A 281 3.90 9.70 -12.60
C ASN A 281 4.38 11.09 -12.15
N GLY A 282 5.57 11.49 -12.62
CA GLY A 282 6.16 12.79 -12.33
C GLY A 282 7.67 12.77 -12.42
N SER A 283 8.33 13.81 -11.92
CA SER A 283 9.80 13.86 -11.82
C SER A 283 10.32 13.23 -10.52
N VAL A 284 11.62 12.96 -10.44
CA VAL A 284 12.28 12.51 -9.19
C VAL A 284 12.06 13.53 -8.06
N SER A 285 12.03 14.83 -8.37
CA SER A 285 11.74 15.87 -7.37
C SER A 285 10.31 15.75 -6.82
N ARG A 286 9.32 15.48 -7.67
CA ARG A 286 7.93 15.20 -7.23
C ARG A 286 7.83 13.92 -6.39
N LEU A 287 8.61 12.89 -6.73
CA LEU A 287 8.70 11.67 -5.92
C LEU A 287 9.29 11.94 -4.52
N ARG A 288 10.31 12.80 -4.41
CA ARG A 288 10.83 13.24 -3.11
C ARG A 288 9.83 14.08 -2.31
N ILE A 289 9.05 14.93 -2.99
CA ILE A 289 7.96 15.69 -2.36
C ILE A 289 6.90 14.74 -1.76
N LEU A 290 6.49 13.71 -2.52
CA LEU A 290 5.57 12.67 -2.03
C LEU A 290 6.10 12.00 -0.75
N ALA A 291 7.40 11.69 -0.70
CA ALA A 291 8.07 11.11 0.46
C ALA A 291 8.14 12.06 1.68
N ARG A 292 8.12 13.38 1.46
CA ARG A 292 8.05 14.39 2.54
C ARG A 292 6.63 14.66 3.04
N GLY A 293 5.61 14.20 2.31
CA GLY A 293 4.21 14.44 2.66
C GLY A 293 3.73 15.84 2.37
N ARG A 294 4.23 16.43 1.29
CA ARG A 294 3.82 17.72 0.76
C ARG A 294 3.28 17.57 -0.66
#